data_AF-A0A7L5XW17-F1
#
_entry.id   AF-A0A7L5XW17-F1
#
_cell.length_a   1.000
_cell.length_b   1.000
_cell.length_c   1.000
_cell.angle_alpha   90.00
_cell.angle_beta   90.00
_cell.angle_gamma   90.00
#
_symmetry.space_group_name_H-M   'P 1'
#
loop_
_entity.id
_entity.type
_entity.pdbx_description
1 polymer ?
#
loop_
_entity_poly.entity_id
_entity_poly.type
_entity_poly.pdbx_seq_one_letter_code
_entity_poly.pdbx_strand_id
1 'polypeptide(L)' 'MKASTLAIALTFAGAAQADARGFACPDAWIENRMPGIAAPGRASAPRDYFVVGGARRAIRPGERALARRRCGLAPRIVR' A
#
# COMPACT_ATOMS: atom_id res chain seq x y z
N MET A 1 38.75 33.94 6.48
CA MET A 1 37.31 33.92 6.80
C MET A 1 36.75 32.62 6.23
N LYS A 2 36.29 31.70 7.09
CA LYS A 2 35.84 30.35 6.71
C LYS A 2 34.40 30.43 6.18
N ALA A 3 34.18 30.09 4.91
CA ALA A 3 32.85 29.91 4.35
C ALA A 3 32.46 28.43 4.48
N SER A 4 31.74 28.10 5.55
CA SER A 4 31.08 26.82 5.73
C SER A 4 29.77 26.85 4.95
N THR A 5 29.78 26.38 3.70
CA THR A 5 28.54 26.20 2.93
C THR A 5 27.94 24.84 3.29
N LEU A 6 26.86 24.91 4.07
CA LEU A 6 25.99 23.82 4.48
C LEU A 6 25.59 22.93 3.28
N ALA A 7 25.81 21.62 3.43
CA ALA A 7 25.18 20.61 2.58
C ALA A 7 23.69 20.53 2.92
N ILE A 8 22.84 20.98 2.00
CA ILE A 8 21.39 20.85 2.13
C ILE A 8 21.01 19.42 1.76
N ALA A 9 20.84 18.58 2.79
CA ALA A 9 20.19 17.28 2.67
C ALA A 9 18.66 17.48 2.72
N LEU A 10 18.00 17.34 1.57
CA LEU A 10 16.53 17.25 1.46
C LEU A 10 16.24 16.38 0.23
N THR A 11 15.35 15.40 0.20
CA THR A 11 14.51 14.69 1.18
C THR A 11 14.15 13.41 0.44
N PHE A 12 14.22 12.24 1.08
CA PHE A 12 13.78 10.99 0.48
C PHE A 12 12.30 11.12 0.07
N ALA A 13 12.05 11.30 -1.23
CA ALA A 13 10.76 10.95 -1.80
C ALA A 13 10.62 9.45 -1.57
N GLY A 14 9.62 9.06 -0.78
CA GLY A 14 9.21 7.68 -0.60
C GLY A 14 8.88 7.08 -1.96
N ALA A 15 9.90 6.55 -2.63
CA ALA A 15 9.73 5.77 -3.83
C ALA A 15 9.03 4.50 -3.35
N ALA A 16 7.72 4.41 -3.60
CA ALA A 16 7.06 3.11 -3.64
C ALA A 16 7.89 2.28 -4.62
N GLN A 17 8.77 1.41 -4.11
CA GLN A 17 9.67 0.62 -4.93
C GLN A 17 8.81 -0.29 -5.82
N ALA A 18 8.58 0.17 -7.05
CA ALA A 18 8.09 -0.67 -8.13
C ALA A 18 9.25 -1.57 -8.53
N ASP A 19 9.10 -2.87 -8.29
CA ASP A 19 10.10 -3.82 -8.77
C ASP A 19 10.07 -3.89 -10.31
N ALA A 20 11.11 -4.50 -10.90
CA ALA A 20 11.30 -4.62 -12.35
C ALA A 20 10.13 -5.27 -13.13
N ARG A 21 9.11 -5.80 -12.46
CA ARG A 21 7.86 -6.33 -13.05
C ARG A 21 6.65 -5.38 -12.91
N GLY A 22 6.87 -4.14 -12.48
CA GLY A 22 5.84 -3.11 -12.34
C GLY A 22 4.96 -3.26 -11.09
N PHE A 23 5.35 -4.10 -10.14
CA PHE A 23 4.65 -4.22 -8.85
C PHE A 23 5.29 -3.28 -7.83
N ALA A 24 4.54 -2.23 -7.46
CA ALA A 24 4.91 -1.33 -6.37
C ALA A 24 4.45 -1.89 -5.03
N CYS A 25 5.37 -1.90 -4.06
CA CYS A 25 5.02 -2.26 -2.69
C CYS A 25 3.95 -1.30 -2.16
N PRO A 26 2.78 -1.82 -1.73
CA PRO A 26 1.75 -0.98 -1.14
C PRO A 26 2.16 -0.54 0.27
N ASP A 27 1.69 0.63 0.69
CA ASP A 27 1.93 1.19 2.02
C ASP A 27 1.25 0.34 3.10
N ALA A 28 0.07 -0.19 2.79
CA ALA A 28 -0.67 -1.06 3.70
C ALA A 28 -1.53 -2.07 2.96
N TRP A 29 -1.85 -3.16 3.65
CA TRP A 29 -2.83 -4.15 3.24
C TRP A 29 -3.90 -4.24 4.32
N ILE A 30 -5.15 -3.98 3.94
CA ILE A 30 -6.30 -4.12 4.81
C ILE A 30 -7.15 -5.33 4.39
N GLU A 31 -7.53 -6.12 5.39
CA GLU A 31 -8.47 -7.24 5.25
C GLU A 31 -9.69 -6.96 6.13
N ASN A 32 -10.78 -6.48 5.53
CA ASN A 32 -11.99 -6.10 6.25
C ASN A 32 -12.93 -7.31 6.42
N ARG A 33 -12.87 -7.90 7.61
CA ARG A 33 -13.71 -9.02 8.04
C ARG A 33 -14.99 -8.60 8.73
N MET A 34 -15.25 -7.30 8.92
CA MET A 34 -16.56 -6.86 9.38
C MET A 34 -17.65 -7.43 8.45
N PRO A 35 -18.77 -7.92 9.00
CA PRO A 35 -19.94 -8.24 8.20
C PRO A 35 -20.43 -6.94 7.58
N GLY A 36 -20.20 -6.78 6.27
CA GLY A 36 -20.76 -5.66 5.53
C GLY A 36 -22.26 -5.86 5.39
N ILE A 37 -23.07 -4.91 5.84
CA ILE A 37 -24.45 -4.81 5.36
C ILE A 37 -24.34 -4.31 3.92
N ALA A 38 -24.31 -5.25 2.97
CA ALA A 38 -24.46 -4.90 1.57
C ALA A 38 -25.88 -4.37 1.40
N ALA A 39 -26.03 -3.05 1.22
CA ALA A 39 -27.31 -2.49 0.84
C ALA A 39 -27.77 -3.15 -0.48
N PRO A 40 -29.03 -3.62 -0.59
CA PRO A 40 -29.53 -4.23 -1.82
C PRO A 40 -29.26 -3.30 -3.01
N GLY A 41 -28.66 -3.84 -4.07
CA GLY A 41 -28.34 -3.09 -5.29
C GLY A 41 -27.01 -2.34 -5.28
N ARG A 42 -26.19 -2.40 -4.21
CA ARG A 42 -24.81 -1.91 -4.24
C ARG A 42 -23.83 -3.07 -4.28
N ALA A 43 -22.87 -3.01 -5.22
CA ALA A 43 -21.73 -3.89 -5.21
C ALA A 43 -20.98 -3.72 -3.87
N SER A 44 -20.83 -4.80 -3.12
CA SER A 44 -20.01 -4.81 -1.91
C SER A 44 -18.60 -4.35 -2.27
N ALA A 45 -18.11 -3.31 -1.60
CA ALA A 45 -16.72 -2.91 -1.75
C ALA A 45 -15.81 -4.12 -1.47
N PRO A 46 -14.67 -4.25 -2.19
CA PRO A 46 -13.72 -5.32 -1.94
C PRO A 46 -13.39 -5.34 -0.45
N ARG A 47 -13.62 -6.50 0.19
CA ARG A 47 -13.29 -6.69 1.61
C ARG A 47 -11.80 -6.48 1.85
N ASP A 48 -10.98 -6.80 0.85
CA ASP A 48 -9.53 -6.70 0.93
C ASP A 48 -9.02 -5.69 -0.10
N TYR A 49 -8.19 -4.76 0.37
CA TYR A 49 -7.61 -3.71 -0.46
C TYR A 49 -6.19 -3.38 -0.02
N PHE A 50 -5.39 -2.89 -0.96
CA PHE A 50 -4.12 -2.23 -0.67
C PHE A 50 -4.32 -0.73 -0.54
N VAL A 51 -3.43 -0.10 0.23
CA VAL A 51 -3.26 1.36 0.25
C VAL A 51 -1.97 1.67 -0.49
N VAL A 52 -2.04 2.54 -1.48
CA VAL A 52 -0.89 3.01 -2.26
C VAL A 52 -0.99 4.52 -2.40
N GLY A 53 -0.01 5.26 -1.90
CA GLY A 53 -0.05 6.73 -1.84
C GLY A 53 -1.26 7.27 -1.08
N GLY A 54 -1.76 6.55 -0.08
CA GLY A 54 -2.98 6.89 0.68
C GLY A 54 -4.30 6.55 -0.03
N ALA A 55 -4.29 6.07 -1.28
CA ALA A 55 -5.48 5.68 -2.00
C ALA A 55 -5.76 4.17 -1.87
N ARG A 56 -7.05 3.79 -1.79
CA ARG A 56 -7.47 2.39 -1.76
C ARG A 56 -7.46 1.80 -3.17
N ARG A 57 -6.84 0.64 -3.31
CA ARG A 57 -6.75 -0.11 -4.56
C ARG A 57 -7.20 -1.54 -4.33
N ALA A 58 -8.04 -2.05 -5.23
CA ALA A 58 -8.41 -3.46 -5.23
C ALA A 58 -7.16 -4.35 -5.41
N ILE A 59 -7.08 -5.42 -4.64
CA ILE A 59 -5.99 -6.39 -4.75
C ILE A 59 -6.24 -7.27 -5.97
N ARG A 60 -5.29 -7.29 -6.91
CA ARG A 60 -5.36 -8.21 -8.05
C ARG A 60 -4.92 -9.62 -7.64
N PRO A 61 -5.34 -10.68 -8.36
CA PRO A 61 -4.84 -12.03 -8.14
C PRO A 61 -3.31 -12.09 -8.12
N GLY A 62 -2.74 -12.84 -7.18
CA GLY A 62 -1.28 -12.99 -7.03
C GLY A 62 -0.55 -11.86 -6.30
N GLU A 63 -1.12 -10.64 -6.23
CA GLU A 63 -0.46 -9.51 -5.57
C GLU A 63 -0.33 -9.69 -4.05
N ARG A 64 -1.23 -10.44 -3.40
CA ARG A 64 -1.11 -10.77 -1.97
C ARG A 64 0.19 -11.52 -1.67
N ALA A 65 0.51 -12.50 -2.53
CA ALA A 65 1.71 -13.30 -2.38
C ALA A 65 2.97 -12.48 -2.67
N LEU A 66 2.89 -11.55 -3.64
CA LEU A 66 3.97 -10.60 -3.92
C LEU A 66 4.17 -9.64 -2.75
N ALA A 67 3.11 -9.04 -2.20
CA ALA A 67 3.18 -8.15 -1.04
C ALA A 67 3.84 -8.84 0.17
N ARG A 68 3.48 -10.11 0.45
CA ARG A 68 4.12 -10.89 1.52
C ARG A 68 5.59 -11.18 1.25
N ARG A 69 5.91 -11.72 0.07
CA ARG A 69 7.27 -12.20 -0.24
C ARG A 69 8.26 -11.08 -0.51
N ARG A 70 7.81 -10.00 -1.17
CA ARG A 70 8.67 -8.90 -1.62
C ARG A 70 8.67 -7.73 -0.66
N CYS A 71 7.52 -7.39 -0.09
CA CYS A 71 7.38 -6.21 0.78
C CYS A 71 7.33 -6.57 2.28
N GLY A 72 7.35 -7.87 2.62
CA GLY A 72 7.16 -8.31 4.01
C GLY A 72 5.79 -7.93 4.60
N LEU A 73 4.83 -7.58 3.75
CA LEU A 73 3.59 -6.96 4.18
C LEU A 73 2.56 -8.01 4.58
N ALA A 74 1.97 -7.84 5.76
CA ALA A 74 0.88 -8.66 6.27
C ALA A 74 -0.44 -7.86 6.28
N PRO A 75 -1.60 -8.52 6.16
CA PRO A 75 -2.88 -7.84 6.26
C PRO A 75 -3.10 -7.33 7.68
N ARG A 76 -3.49 -6.07 7.78
CA ARG A 76 -4.15 -5.55 8.96
C ARG A 76 -5.62 -5.98 8.90
N ILE A 77 -5.98 -6.88 9.80
CA ILE A 77 -7.35 -7.39 9.89
C ILE A 77 -8.20 -6.38 10.64
N VAL A 78 -9.27 -5.92 10.01
CA VAL A 78 -10.31 -5.11 10.64
C VAL A 78 -11.52 -6.02 10.85
N ARG A 79 -12.06 -6.10 12.07
CA ARG A 79 -13.12 -7.02 12.46
C ARG A 79 -14.27 -6.28 13.09
#